data_AF-A0A6L8G5H9-F1
#
_entry.id   AF-A0A6L8G5H9-F1
#
_cell.length_a   1.000
_cell.length_b   1.000
_cell.length_c   1.000
_cell.angle_alpha   90.00
_cell.angle_beta   90.00
_cell.angle_gamma   90.00
#
_symmetry.space_group_name_H-M   'P 1'
#
loop_
_entity.id
_entity.type
_entity.pdbx_description
1 polymer ?
#
loop_
_entity_poly.entity_id
_entity_poly.type
_entity_poly.pdbx_seq_one_letter_code
_entity_poly.pdbx_strand_id
1 'polypeptide(L)'
;MAHQINDCDAEFVLTMTLFYELVKRVQPNTKVKTVIVANIKEYLPGLAKFLFTIAKEKKEGHFLQEVETGDYWFQDLLSRFDGKRPNVAVKP
;
A
#
# COMPACT_ATOMS: atom_id res chain seq x y z
N MET A 1 -14.37 -4.66 -6.14
CA MET A 1 -12.92 -4.83 -5.95
C MET A 1 -12.48 -6.28 -6.16
N ALA A 2 -13.02 -7.26 -5.42
CA ALA A 2 -12.65 -8.68 -5.58
C ALA A 2 -12.70 -9.17 -7.04
N HIS A 3 -13.79 -8.88 -7.78
CA HIS A 3 -13.90 -9.24 -9.20
C HIS A 3 -12.75 -8.69 -10.06
N GLN A 4 -12.40 -7.41 -9.89
CA GLN A 4 -11.33 -6.76 -10.65
C GLN A 4 -9.96 -7.37 -10.35
N ILE A 5 -9.71 -7.69 -9.08
CA ILE A 5 -8.46 -8.34 -8.63
C ILE A 5 -8.35 -9.76 -9.22
N ASN A 6 -9.45 -10.50 -9.26
CA ASN A 6 -9.46 -11.87 -9.79
C ASN A 6 -9.39 -11.90 -11.31
N ASP A 7 -9.99 -10.92 -12.00
CA ASP A 7 -9.95 -10.82 -13.47
C ASP A 7 -8.54 -10.57 -14.01
N CYS A 8 -7.69 -9.88 -13.24
CA CYS A 8 -6.29 -9.67 -13.59
C CYS A 8 -5.31 -10.66 -12.94
N ASP A 9 -5.81 -11.69 -12.24
CA ASP A 9 -5.02 -12.69 -11.53
C ASP A 9 -3.95 -12.08 -10.59
N ALA A 10 -4.26 -10.94 -9.97
CA ALA A 10 -3.28 -10.23 -9.16
C ALA A 10 -2.88 -11.01 -7.89
N GLU A 11 -1.58 -11.23 -7.72
CA GLU A 11 -0.98 -11.77 -6.50
C GLU A 11 -0.52 -10.67 -5.53
N PHE A 12 -0.39 -9.43 -6.02
CA PHE A 12 0.03 -8.26 -5.25
C PHE A 12 -0.95 -7.11 -5.45
N VAL A 13 -1.16 -6.30 -4.41
CA VAL A 13 -1.94 -5.05 -4.49
C VAL A 13 -1.11 -3.91 -3.92
N LEU A 14 -0.82 -2.88 -4.74
CA LEU A 14 -0.27 -1.62 -4.28
C LEU A 14 -1.42 -0.64 -4.02
N THR A 15 -1.52 -0.09 -2.81
CA THR A 15 -2.65 0.73 -2.40
C THR A 15 -2.27 1.85 -1.43
N MET A 16 -3.16 2.83 -1.28
CA MET A 16 -3.08 3.82 -0.21
C MET A 16 -3.63 3.27 1.11
N THR A 17 -3.14 3.78 2.25
CA THR A 17 -3.66 3.42 3.59
C THR A 17 -5.19 3.50 3.68
N LEU A 18 -5.80 4.48 3.00
CA LEU A 18 -7.26 4.65 2.92
C LEU A 18 -8.02 3.39 2.48
N PHE A 19 -7.44 2.61 1.56
CA PHE A 19 -8.10 1.43 0.99
C PHE A 19 -7.58 0.12 1.58
N TYR A 20 -6.62 0.17 2.50
CA TYR A 20 -6.00 -1.03 3.05
C TYR A 20 -7.05 -1.99 3.64
N GLU A 21 -7.90 -1.50 4.54
CA GLU A 21 -9.00 -2.28 5.14
C GLU A 21 -9.98 -2.85 4.10
N LEU A 22 -10.24 -2.10 3.02
CA LEU A 22 -11.09 -2.57 1.94
C LEU A 22 -10.43 -3.73 1.17
N VAL A 23 -9.13 -3.63 0.91
CA VAL A 23 -8.33 -4.70 0.29
C VAL A 23 -8.32 -5.92 1.20
N LYS A 24 -8.05 -5.76 2.51
CA LYS A 24 -8.03 -6.86 3.48
C LYS A 24 -9.37 -7.58 3.59
N ARG A 25 -10.49 -6.84 3.54
CA ARG A 25 -11.84 -7.43 3.55
C ARG A 25 -12.12 -8.32 2.34
N VAL A 26 -11.57 -7.96 1.16
CA VAL A 26 -11.79 -8.74 -0.07
C VAL A 26 -10.73 -9.80 -0.31
N GLN A 27 -9.52 -9.66 0.28
CA GLN A 27 -8.38 -10.55 0.09
C GLN A 27 -8.68 -12.04 0.29
N PRO A 28 -9.49 -12.48 1.27
CA PRO A 28 -9.83 -13.90 1.42
C PRO A 28 -10.53 -14.53 0.21
N ASN A 29 -11.11 -13.70 -0.66
CA ASN A 29 -11.82 -14.13 -1.87
C ASN A 29 -10.99 -13.92 -3.14
N THR A 30 -9.68 -13.68 -3.02
CA THR A 30 -8.79 -13.42 -4.15
C THR A 30 -7.49 -14.22 -4.07
N LYS A 31 -6.65 -14.12 -5.10
CA LYS A 31 -5.30 -14.70 -5.14
C LYS A 31 -4.21 -13.81 -4.52
N VAL A 32 -4.60 -12.67 -3.93
CA VAL A 32 -3.65 -11.68 -3.41
C VAL A 32 -2.95 -12.22 -2.18
N LYS A 33 -1.62 -12.29 -2.26
CA LYS A 33 -0.73 -12.78 -1.19
C LYS A 33 -0.12 -11.65 -0.39
N THR A 34 0.13 -10.50 -1.02
CA THR A 34 0.83 -9.38 -0.42
C THR A 34 0.19 -8.04 -0.81
N VAL A 35 -0.03 -7.19 0.18
CA VAL A 35 -0.46 -5.80 0.00
C VAL A 35 0.72 -4.88 0.31
N ILE A 36 0.99 -3.96 -0.61
CA ILE A 36 1.99 -2.91 -0.45
C ILE A 36 1.24 -1.60 -0.21
N VAL A 37 1.55 -0.93 0.89
CA VAL A 37 0.80 0.22 1.36
C VAL A 37 1.66 1.47 1.28
N ALA A 38 1.20 2.49 0.58
CA ALA A 38 1.79 3.81 0.61
C ALA A 38 0.91 4.77 1.42
N ASN A 39 1.55 5.69 2.15
CA ASN A 39 0.86 6.70 2.92
C ASN A 39 1.03 8.07 2.23
N ILE A 40 -0.10 8.72 1.91
CA ILE A 40 -0.09 10.03 1.25
C ILE A 40 0.75 11.08 1.98
N LYS A 41 0.84 11.01 3.32
CA LYS A 41 1.65 11.90 4.16
C LYS A 41 3.12 11.94 3.79
N GLU A 42 3.66 10.85 3.25
CA GLU A 42 5.07 10.77 2.86
C GLU A 42 5.41 11.76 1.74
N TYR A 43 4.41 12.15 0.96
CA TYR A 43 4.55 13.01 -0.21
C TYR A 43 3.97 14.41 -0.01
N LEU A 44 3.43 14.73 1.18
CA LEU A 44 2.92 16.06 1.51
C LEU A 44 4.05 16.99 2.01
N PRO A 45 4.08 18.26 1.57
CA PRO A 45 5.11 19.22 2.00
C PRO A 45 4.87 19.74 3.43
N GLY A 46 5.94 19.83 4.23
CA GLY A 46 6.02 20.63 5.46
C GLY A 46 4.87 20.44 6.47
N LEU A 47 4.25 21.54 6.89
CA LEU A 47 3.16 21.58 7.90
C LEU A 47 1.91 20.76 7.49
N ALA A 48 1.70 20.49 6.20
CA ALA A 48 0.54 19.72 5.75
C ALA A 48 0.61 18.24 6.22
N LYS A 49 1.82 17.67 6.30
CA LYS A 49 2.08 16.34 6.86
C LYS A 49 1.70 16.28 8.35
N PHE A 50 1.99 17.34 9.10
CA PHE A 50 1.69 17.45 10.53
C PHE A 50 0.20 17.71 10.78
N LEU A 51 -0.42 18.64 10.05
CA LEU A 51 -1.85 18.95 10.16
C LEU A 51 -2.74 17.76 9.78
N PHE A 52 -2.37 16.96 8.76
CA PHE A 52 -3.09 15.74 8.41
C PHE A 52 -2.96 14.67 9.51
N THR A 53 -1.78 14.56 10.13
CA THR A 53 -1.53 13.65 11.26
C THR A 53 -2.38 14.00 12.50
N ILE A 54 -2.57 15.30 12.81
CA ILE A 54 -3.30 15.74 14.01
C ILE A 54 -4.82 15.81 13.80
N ALA A 55 -5.29 16.31 12.65
CA ALA A 55 -6.69 16.72 12.51
C ALA A 55 -7.62 15.68 11.83
N LYS A 56 -7.08 14.80 10.97
CA LYS A 56 -7.93 14.03 10.02
C LYS A 56 -7.64 12.55 9.91
N GLU A 57 -6.46 12.08 10.28
CA GLU A 57 -6.06 10.71 9.98
C GLU A 57 -6.97 9.63 10.59
N LYS A 58 -7.36 9.78 11.87
CA LYS A 58 -8.33 8.88 12.54
C LYS A 58 -9.78 9.13 12.12
N LYS A 59 -10.11 10.37 11.72
CA LYS A 59 -11.48 10.79 11.40
C LYS A 59 -11.91 10.40 9.99
N GLU A 60 -10.95 10.30 9.07
CA GLU A 60 -11.17 10.01 7.64
C GLU A 60 -10.70 8.59 7.23
N GLY A 61 -10.28 7.76 8.18
CA GLY A 61 -9.92 6.35 7.92
C GLY A 61 -8.55 6.16 7.27
N HIS A 62 -7.68 7.17 7.32
CA HIS A 62 -6.32 7.11 6.78
C HIS A 62 -5.30 6.53 7.76
N PHE A 63 -5.66 6.42 9.04
CA PHE A 63 -4.76 5.97 10.10
C PHE A 63 -4.64 4.46 10.04
N LEU A 64 -3.46 4.00 9.64
CA LEU A 64 -3.04 2.61 9.71
C LEU A 64 -1.79 2.57 10.59
N GLN A 65 -1.91 1.95 11.76
CA GLN A 65 -0.81 1.89 12.73
C GLN A 65 0.31 0.97 12.25
N GLU A 66 -0.08 -0.18 11.68
CA GLU A 66 0.83 -1.20 11.19
C GLU A 66 0.14 -1.98 10.06
N VAL A 67 0.91 -2.51 9.12
CA VAL A 67 0.44 -3.47 8.12
C VAL A 67 0.47 -4.88 8.70
N GLU A 68 -0.34 -5.80 8.17
CA GLU A 68 -0.35 -7.18 8.62
C GLU A 68 0.94 -7.91 8.24
N THR A 69 1.22 -9.03 8.92
CA THR A 69 2.38 -9.86 8.58
C THR A 69 2.29 -10.34 7.12
N GLY A 70 3.34 -10.08 6.35
CA GLY A 70 3.41 -10.42 4.92
C GLY A 70 3.04 -9.26 3.99
N ASP A 71 2.53 -8.15 4.54
CA ASP A 71 2.31 -6.88 3.85
C ASP A 71 3.48 -5.91 4.12
N TYR A 72 3.61 -4.86 3.30
CA TYR A 72 4.78 -3.96 3.35
C TYR A 72 4.40 -2.50 3.22
N TRP A 73 5.12 -1.64 3.94
CA TRP A 73 5.16 -0.22 3.61
C TRP A 73 5.96 0.02 2.33
N PHE A 74 5.43 0.86 1.45
CA PHE A 74 6.06 1.14 0.17
C PHE A 74 7.43 1.81 0.33
N GLN A 75 7.58 2.76 1.26
CA GLN A 75 8.88 3.42 1.53
C GLN A 75 9.93 2.47 2.07
N ASP A 76 9.53 1.48 2.87
CA ASP A 76 10.45 0.48 3.40
C ASP A 76 11.01 -0.37 2.26
N LEU A 77 10.18 -0.75 1.30
CA LEU A 77 10.64 -1.46 0.09
C LEU A 77 11.57 -0.59 -0.75
N LEU A 78 11.19 0.67 -1.03
CA LEU A 78 12.04 1.58 -1.79
C LEU A 78 13.41 1.79 -1.12
N SER A 79 13.43 2.01 0.19
CA SER A 79 14.66 2.18 0.96
C SER A 79 15.51 0.91 1.00
N ARG A 80 14.88 -0.26 1.17
CA ARG A 80 15.58 -1.56 1.23
C ARG A 80 16.23 -1.94 -0.10
N PHE A 81 15.62 -1.54 -1.21
CA PHE A 81 16.06 -1.88 -2.56
C PHE A 81 16.65 -0.69 -3.32
N ASP A 82 16.97 0.41 -2.63
CA ASP A 82 17.58 1.57 -3.26
C ASP A 82 18.89 1.21 -3.98
N GLY A 83 19.07 1.78 -5.17
CA GLY A 83 20.19 1.50 -6.07
C GLY A 83 20.24 0.09 -6.67
N LYS A 84 19.32 -0.82 -6.31
CA LYS A 84 19.28 -2.19 -6.84
C LYS A 84 18.38 -2.28 -8.06
N ARG A 85 18.84 -2.95 -9.10
CA ARG A 85 18.04 -3.29 -10.28
C ARG A 85 17.70 -4.77 -10.29
N PRO A 86 16.46 -5.15 -10.61
CA PRO A 86 16.11 -6.56 -10.76
C PRO A 86 16.86 -7.15 -11.96
N ASN A 87 17.49 -8.30 -11.75
CA ASN A 87 18.13 -9.06 -12.82
C ASN A 87 17.08 -9.87 -13.58
N VAL A 88 16.22 -9.18 -14.32
CA VAL A 88 15.14 -9.79 -15.10
C VAL A 88 15.15 -9.27 -16.53
N ALA A 89 14.94 -10.16 -17.49
CA ALA A 89 14.79 -9.76 -18.88
C ALA A 89 13.39 -9.18 -19.10
N VAL A 90 13.31 -7.90 -19.46
CA VAL A 90 12.05 -7.25 -19.86
C VAL A 90 11.93 -7.37 -21.38
N LYS A 91 10.90 -8.07 -21.85
CA LYS A 91 10.56 -8.15 -23.28
C LYS A 91 9.48 -7.11 -23.61
N PRO A 92 9.45 -6.57 -24.84
CA PRO A 92 8.37 -5.69 -25.31
C PRO A 92 6.99 -6.36 -25.25
#